data_AF-A0A9N9L1A2-F1
#
_entry.id   AF-A0A9N9L1A2-F1
#
_cell.length_a   1.000
_cell.length_b   1.000
_cell.length_c   1.000
_cell.angle_alpha   90.00
_cell.angle_beta   90.00
_cell.angle_gamma   90.00
#
_symmetry.space_group_name_H-M   'P 1'
#
loop_
_entity.id
_entity.type
_entity.pdbx_description
1 polymer ?
#
loop_
_entity_poly.entity_id
_entity_poly.type
_entity_poly.pdbx_seq_one_letter_code
_entity_poly.pdbx_strand_id
1 'polypeptide(L)'
;MGQETSHSDPDAPPKTLSSRSLKGVAEYIQNGPPKRIVVLTGAGISTSAGIPDFRSPTTGLYANLARLNLPYAEAVFDISYFREHPEPFYILAKELYPGKFFPTVAHSFVSLLEEKCMLEMLFTQNIDCLERRAGVPDEKIVEAHGSFAAQRCIECKTEFPGEIMKEAVMKGEVPHCLVPQCNGLVKPDVVFFGEALPGRFHEQRHVLEVADLVIVMGTSLSVAPFASLPQFVREGVPRVLINKDGVGGMGSRPDDVTILGDCDAGVRKLADALGWREELESMWSEVNGKPSEEEKERLRVLRESMTKDELLEEEIAKLTDEVDETLHMSKDHTARTNEHLQKGPSANEENLMAPLKLVGDSKVPTGEKAPVGTEIDFTLPQHRLSDF
;
A
#
# COMPACT_ATOMS: atom_id res chain seq x y z
N MET A 1 5.90 -15.26 25.15
CA MET A 1 6.00 -16.52 24.38
C MET A 1 6.16 -16.11 22.92
N GLY A 2 7.17 -16.66 22.25
CA GLY A 2 7.74 -16.10 21.02
C GLY A 2 6.74 -16.01 19.87
N GLN A 3 6.73 -14.86 19.18
CA GLN A 3 6.25 -14.78 17.82
C GLN A 3 7.29 -15.45 16.94
N GLU A 4 7.10 -16.73 16.63
CA GLU A 4 7.73 -17.31 15.46
C GLU A 4 7.12 -16.59 14.24
N THR A 5 7.83 -15.59 13.71
CA THR A 5 7.52 -15.06 12.40
C THR A 5 7.84 -16.16 11.41
N SER A 6 6.82 -16.94 11.04
CA SER A 6 6.90 -17.84 9.89
C SER A 6 7.10 -16.97 8.66
N HIS A 7 8.34 -16.67 8.33
CA HIS A 7 8.69 -16.08 7.05
C HIS A 7 8.37 -17.15 6.01
N SER A 8 7.32 -16.94 5.20
CA SER A 8 7.12 -17.79 4.04
C SER A 8 8.36 -17.69 3.16
N ASP A 9 8.85 -18.83 2.70
CA ASP A 9 9.92 -18.89 1.71
C ASP A 9 9.55 -17.97 0.53
N PRO A 10 10.36 -16.93 0.22
CA PRO A 10 10.10 -16.03 -0.88
C PRO A 10 9.99 -16.77 -2.22
N ASP A 11 10.55 -17.97 -2.35
CA ASP A 11 10.48 -18.80 -3.55
C ASP A 11 9.33 -19.84 -3.52
N ALA A 12 8.58 -19.93 -2.42
CA ALA A 12 7.42 -20.83 -2.36
C ALA A 12 6.33 -20.36 -3.37
N PRO A 13 5.73 -21.27 -4.16
CA PRO A 13 4.66 -20.88 -5.06
C PRO A 13 3.45 -20.33 -4.29
N PRO A 14 2.69 -19.37 -4.87
CA PRO A 14 1.42 -18.93 -4.29
C PRO A 14 0.44 -20.10 -4.17
N LYS A 15 -0.44 -20.07 -3.14
CA LYS A 15 -1.42 -21.14 -2.91
C LYS A 15 -2.71 -20.91 -3.70
N THR A 16 -3.11 -19.65 -3.86
CA THR A 16 -4.39 -19.23 -4.43
C THR A 16 -4.21 -18.43 -5.71
N LEU A 17 -3.23 -17.52 -5.76
CA LEU A 17 -2.92 -16.76 -6.97
C LEU A 17 -2.22 -17.65 -8.01
N SER A 18 -2.42 -17.36 -9.30
CA SER A 18 -1.66 -18.02 -10.38
C SER A 18 -0.17 -17.63 -10.36
N SER A 19 0.14 -16.43 -9.87
CA SER A 19 1.48 -15.90 -9.67
C SER A 19 1.46 -14.76 -8.65
N ARG A 20 2.57 -14.50 -7.96
CA ARG A 20 2.74 -13.34 -7.07
C ARG A 20 3.00 -12.06 -7.88
N SER A 21 2.05 -11.69 -8.73
CA SER A 21 2.16 -10.54 -9.62
C SER A 21 0.84 -9.80 -9.73
N LEU A 22 0.88 -8.56 -10.23
CA LEU A 22 -0.32 -7.80 -10.60
C LEU A 22 -1.23 -8.59 -11.55
N LYS A 23 -0.64 -9.33 -12.49
CA LYS A 23 -1.39 -10.18 -13.41
C LYS A 23 -2.11 -11.31 -12.67
N GLY A 24 -1.44 -11.96 -11.72
CA GLY A 24 -2.06 -13.01 -10.91
C GLY A 24 -3.20 -12.51 -10.03
N VAL A 25 -3.05 -11.30 -9.47
CA VAL A 25 -4.13 -10.62 -8.74
C VAL A 25 -5.30 -10.27 -9.66
N ALA A 26 -5.02 -9.71 -10.84
CA ALA A 26 -6.06 -9.34 -11.81
C ALA A 26 -6.83 -10.58 -12.30
N GLU A 27 -6.12 -11.65 -12.66
CA GLU A 27 -6.73 -12.94 -13.00
C GLU A 27 -7.60 -13.47 -11.85
N TYR A 28 -7.13 -13.37 -10.60
CA TYR A 28 -7.91 -13.79 -9.44
C TYR A 28 -9.19 -12.96 -9.24
N ILE A 29 -9.13 -11.64 -9.42
CA ILE A 29 -10.29 -10.74 -9.33
C ILE A 29 -11.31 -11.04 -10.44
N GLN A 30 -10.83 -11.23 -11.68
CA GLN A 30 -11.70 -11.41 -12.85
C GLN A 30 -12.28 -12.82 -12.97
N ASN A 31 -11.63 -13.84 -12.42
CA ASN A 31 -12.08 -15.22 -12.53
C ASN A 31 -13.12 -15.60 -11.48
N GLY A 32 -14.25 -16.13 -11.95
CA GLY A 32 -15.33 -16.63 -11.10
C GLY A 32 -16.30 -15.54 -10.63
N PRO A 33 -16.99 -15.72 -9.48
CA PRO A 33 -17.90 -14.71 -8.97
C PRO A 33 -17.14 -13.44 -8.51
N PRO A 34 -17.81 -12.27 -8.50
CA PRO A 34 -17.27 -11.03 -7.94
C PRO A 34 -16.72 -11.26 -6.53
N LYS A 35 -15.54 -10.68 -6.27
CA LYS A 35 -14.84 -10.82 -4.98
C LYS A 35 -15.39 -9.82 -3.97
N ARG A 36 -15.45 -10.21 -2.70
CA ARG A 36 -15.63 -9.28 -1.58
C ARG A 36 -14.28 -8.68 -1.21
N ILE A 37 -14.02 -7.48 -1.71
CA ILE A 37 -12.76 -6.78 -1.54
C ILE A 37 -12.87 -5.82 -0.36
N VAL A 38 -12.03 -6.03 0.66
CA VAL A 38 -11.87 -5.05 1.75
C VAL A 38 -10.67 -4.18 1.46
N VAL A 39 -10.85 -2.87 1.54
CA VAL A 39 -9.78 -1.89 1.28
C VAL A 39 -9.37 -1.23 2.59
N LEU A 40 -8.07 -1.14 2.86
CA LEU A 40 -7.50 -0.49 4.04
C LEU A 40 -6.62 0.68 3.58
N THR A 41 -6.94 1.90 3.98
CA THR A 41 -6.23 3.11 3.51
C THR A 41 -5.64 3.94 4.65
N GLY A 42 -4.67 4.79 4.31
CA GLY A 42 -4.14 5.83 5.18
C GLY A 42 -3.64 7.03 4.39
N ALA A 43 -2.90 7.92 5.05
CA ALA A 43 -2.63 9.27 4.52
C ALA A 43 -1.89 9.27 3.16
N GLY A 44 -1.16 8.21 2.83
CA GLY A 44 -0.43 8.07 1.57
C GLY A 44 -1.33 8.05 0.33
N ILE A 45 -2.63 7.72 0.46
CA ILE A 45 -3.55 7.83 -0.69
C ILE A 45 -3.96 9.27 -1.00
N SER A 46 -3.74 10.21 -0.06
CA SER A 46 -4.15 11.61 -0.13
C SER A 46 -2.99 12.57 -0.41
N THR A 47 -1.74 12.09 -0.44
CA THR A 47 -0.56 12.96 -0.62
C THR A 47 -0.55 13.67 -1.98
N SER A 48 -1.00 13.00 -3.05
CA SER A 48 -1.11 13.60 -4.40
C SER A 48 -2.25 14.62 -4.51
N ALA A 49 -3.19 14.65 -3.56
CA ALA A 49 -4.19 15.71 -3.45
C ALA A 49 -3.63 17.01 -2.86
N GLY A 50 -2.36 17.03 -2.42
CA GLY A 50 -1.75 18.16 -1.73
C GLY A 50 -2.08 18.22 -0.24
N ILE A 51 -2.70 17.17 0.32
CA ILE A 51 -2.85 17.02 1.77
C ILE A 51 -1.52 16.48 2.30
N PRO A 52 -0.79 17.25 3.14
CA PRO A 52 0.41 16.73 3.76
C PRO A 52 0.05 15.53 4.64
N ASP A 53 0.87 14.48 4.60
CA ASP A 53 0.73 13.42 5.59
C ASP A 53 1.10 13.97 6.98
N PHE A 54 0.95 13.14 8.01
CA PHE A 54 1.30 13.57 9.36
C PHE A 54 2.81 13.62 9.60
N ARG A 55 3.58 12.71 8.99
CA ARG A 55 4.91 12.28 9.48
C ARG A 55 6.08 12.61 8.55
N SER A 56 5.83 13.07 7.34
CA SER A 56 6.89 13.40 6.38
C SER A 56 7.81 14.46 6.98
N PRO A 57 9.15 14.26 6.94
CA PRO A 57 10.10 15.12 7.67
C PRO A 57 10.03 16.60 7.31
N THR A 58 9.75 16.93 6.05
CA THR A 58 9.78 18.30 5.54
C THR A 58 8.37 18.86 5.30
N THR A 59 7.50 18.06 4.69
CA THR A 59 6.16 18.47 4.26
C THR A 59 5.05 18.08 5.23
N GLY A 60 5.34 17.20 6.19
CA GLY A 60 4.32 16.65 7.09
C GLY A 60 3.74 17.70 8.04
N LEU A 61 2.51 17.46 8.49
CA LEU A 61 1.81 18.35 9.41
C LEU A 61 2.66 18.65 10.67
N TYR A 62 3.30 17.62 11.24
CA TYR A 62 4.13 17.76 12.45
C TYR A 62 5.35 18.67 12.29
N ALA A 63 5.98 18.69 11.12
CA ALA A 63 7.11 19.58 10.84
C ALA A 63 6.68 21.06 10.89
N ASN A 64 5.45 21.35 10.45
CA ASN A 64 4.88 22.70 10.39
C ASN A 64 4.30 23.19 11.73
N LEU A 65 4.21 22.32 12.75
CA LEU A 65 3.62 22.61 14.06
C LEU A 65 4.61 23.20 15.08
N ALA A 66 5.89 23.33 14.74
CA ALA A 66 6.93 23.86 15.63
C ALA A 66 6.59 25.26 16.22
N ARG A 67 5.81 26.07 15.49
CA ARG A 67 5.35 27.40 15.93
C ARG A 67 4.33 27.38 17.08
N LEU A 68 3.67 26.26 17.33
CA LEU A 68 2.62 26.14 18.35
C LEU A 68 3.16 25.82 19.75
N ASN A 69 4.49 25.75 19.91
CA ASN A 69 5.17 25.50 21.18
C ASN A 69 4.64 24.26 21.93
N LEU A 70 4.38 23.19 21.18
CA LEU A 70 3.87 21.92 21.71
C LEU A 70 5.00 21.14 22.41
N PRO A 71 4.70 20.33 23.44
CA PRO A 71 5.69 19.49 24.10
C PRO A 71 6.27 18.41 23.18
N TYR A 72 5.45 17.94 22.24
CA TYR A 72 5.78 17.02 21.14
C TYR A 72 4.72 17.22 20.04
N ALA A 73 5.02 16.84 18.80
CA ALA A 73 4.20 17.23 17.65
C ALA A 73 2.78 16.60 17.68
N GLU A 74 2.67 15.38 18.19
CA GLU A 74 1.41 14.64 18.34
C GLU A 74 0.49 15.21 19.43
N ALA A 75 0.99 16.09 20.31
CA ALA A 75 0.24 16.60 21.46
C ALA A 75 -1.04 17.34 21.04
N VAL A 76 -1.05 17.98 19.87
CA VAL A 76 -2.24 18.68 19.34
C VAL A 76 -3.41 17.72 19.06
N PHE A 77 -3.13 16.43 18.89
CA PHE A 77 -4.12 15.36 18.71
C PHE A 77 -4.18 14.42 19.93
N ASP A 78 -3.69 14.83 21.10
CA ASP A 78 -3.82 14.07 22.35
C ASP A 78 -5.02 14.59 23.15
N ILE A 79 -5.92 13.70 23.57
CA ILE A 79 -7.15 14.12 24.26
C ILE A 79 -6.89 14.73 25.63
N SER A 80 -5.83 14.30 26.33
CA SER A 80 -5.47 14.84 27.64
C SER A 80 -4.90 16.25 27.47
N TYR A 81 -4.03 16.44 26.48
CA TYR A 81 -3.50 17.75 26.14
C TYR A 81 -4.62 18.71 25.68
N PHE A 82 -5.52 18.25 24.81
CA PHE A 82 -6.65 19.06 24.32
C PHE A 82 -7.57 19.55 25.44
N ARG A 83 -7.76 18.76 26.51
CA ARG A 83 -8.56 19.14 27.67
C ARG A 83 -7.95 20.30 28.46
N GLU A 84 -6.63 20.40 28.49
CA GLU A 84 -5.88 21.42 29.23
C GLU A 84 -5.54 22.64 28.36
N HIS A 85 -5.24 22.39 27.08
CA HIS A 85 -4.76 23.35 26.09
C HIS A 85 -5.47 23.15 24.74
N PRO A 86 -6.76 23.52 24.62
CA PRO A 86 -7.53 23.35 23.38
C PRO A 86 -7.12 24.29 22.24
N GLU A 87 -6.54 25.45 22.55
CA GLU A 87 -6.30 26.54 21.61
C GLU A 87 -5.40 26.16 20.41
N PRO A 88 -4.29 25.43 20.60
CA PRO A 88 -3.44 24.98 19.48
C PRO A 88 -4.20 24.17 18.44
N PHE A 89 -5.15 23.32 18.86
CA PHE A 89 -5.97 22.54 17.94
C PHE A 89 -6.89 23.44 17.12
N TYR A 90 -7.53 24.46 17.69
CA TYR A 90 -8.42 25.33 16.92
C TYR A 90 -7.69 26.29 15.99
N ILE A 91 -6.45 26.70 16.34
CA ILE A 91 -5.56 27.39 15.41
C ILE A 91 -5.29 26.50 14.19
N LEU A 92 -4.98 25.23 14.43
CA LEU A 92 -4.74 24.26 13.37
C LEU A 92 -6.00 23.94 12.55
N ALA A 93 -7.14 23.75 13.21
CA ALA A 93 -8.42 23.43 12.57
C ALA A 93 -8.87 24.54 11.60
N LYS A 94 -8.53 25.80 11.89
CA LYS A 94 -8.77 26.93 10.99
C LYS A 94 -7.99 26.81 9.68
N GLU A 95 -6.77 26.28 9.72
CA GLU A 95 -5.92 26.08 8.55
C GLU A 95 -6.36 24.86 7.71
N LEU A 96 -6.78 23.81 8.42
CA LEU A 96 -7.21 22.52 7.85
C LEU A 96 -8.68 22.47 7.44
N TYR A 97 -9.42 23.58 7.53
CA TYR A 97 -10.87 23.58 7.29
C TYR A 97 -11.23 22.98 5.91
N PRO A 98 -12.20 22.03 5.83
CA PRO A 98 -12.47 21.25 4.61
C PRO A 98 -12.84 22.07 3.37
N GLY A 99 -12.66 21.47 2.18
CA GLY A 99 -13.16 22.00 0.89
C GLY A 99 -12.10 22.44 -0.13
N LYS A 100 -10.81 22.19 0.13
CA LYS A 100 -9.71 22.59 -0.76
C LYS A 100 -9.13 21.44 -1.60
N PHE A 101 -9.40 20.19 -1.22
CA PHE A 101 -8.70 19.02 -1.74
C PHE A 101 -9.62 18.09 -2.50
N PHE A 102 -9.10 17.47 -3.54
CA PHE A 102 -9.84 16.63 -4.49
C PHE A 102 -9.42 15.17 -4.35
N PRO A 103 -10.35 14.22 -4.56
CA PRO A 103 -10.01 12.81 -4.59
C PRO A 103 -8.88 12.48 -5.58
N THR A 104 -8.02 11.56 -5.15
CA THR A 104 -6.92 11.04 -5.98
C THR A 104 -7.40 9.87 -6.83
N VAL A 105 -6.49 9.31 -7.63
CA VAL A 105 -6.78 8.11 -8.43
C VAL A 105 -7.04 6.92 -7.51
N ALA A 106 -6.30 6.80 -6.41
CA ALA A 106 -6.54 5.76 -5.41
C ALA A 106 -7.96 5.83 -4.82
N HIS A 107 -8.48 7.03 -4.52
CA HIS A 107 -9.86 7.18 -4.04
C HIS A 107 -10.88 6.77 -5.11
N SER A 108 -10.66 7.19 -6.35
CA SER A 108 -11.53 6.86 -7.49
C SER A 108 -11.53 5.36 -7.78
N PHE A 109 -10.41 4.67 -7.57
CA PHE A 109 -10.35 3.21 -7.68
C PHE A 109 -11.21 2.51 -6.65
N VAL A 110 -11.29 3.01 -5.41
CA VAL A 110 -12.21 2.45 -4.41
C VAL A 110 -13.66 2.65 -4.81
N SER A 111 -14.00 3.80 -5.37
CA SER A 111 -15.33 4.07 -5.93
C SER A 111 -15.66 3.12 -7.10
N LEU A 112 -14.68 2.87 -7.98
CA LEU A 112 -14.81 1.93 -9.09
C LEU A 112 -15.04 0.49 -8.62
N LEU A 113 -14.43 0.07 -7.50
CA LEU A 113 -14.72 -1.23 -6.89
C LEU A 113 -16.18 -1.34 -6.43
N GLU A 114 -16.77 -0.26 -5.91
CA GLU A 114 -18.18 -0.23 -5.54
C GLU A 114 -19.09 -0.27 -6.77
N GLU A 115 -18.79 0.51 -7.83
CA GLU A 115 -19.57 0.48 -9.08
C GLU A 115 -19.58 -0.93 -9.71
N LYS A 116 -18.48 -1.67 -9.54
CA LYS A 116 -18.36 -3.06 -9.98
C LYS A 116 -18.95 -4.09 -8.99
N CYS A 117 -19.58 -3.64 -7.91
CA CYS A 117 -20.17 -4.46 -6.85
C CYS A 117 -19.14 -5.40 -6.17
N MET A 118 -17.88 -4.97 -6.07
CA MET A 118 -16.78 -5.74 -5.46
C MET A 118 -16.28 -5.16 -4.14
N LEU A 119 -16.55 -3.89 -3.84
CA LEU A 119 -16.18 -3.30 -2.55
C LEU A 119 -17.07 -3.89 -1.44
N GLU A 120 -16.48 -4.61 -0.51
CA GLU A 120 -17.17 -5.09 0.70
C GLU A 120 -17.22 -3.99 1.75
N MET A 121 -16.05 -3.43 2.08
CA MET A 121 -15.88 -2.38 3.07
C MET A 121 -14.56 -1.63 2.83
N LEU A 122 -14.58 -0.32 3.05
CA LEU A 122 -13.41 0.54 3.10
C LEU A 122 -13.15 0.94 4.55
N PHE A 123 -11.99 0.58 5.09
CA PHE A 123 -11.48 1.12 6.35
C PHE A 123 -10.44 2.18 6.03
N THR A 124 -10.67 3.42 6.47
CA THR A 124 -9.74 4.53 6.28
C THR A 124 -9.24 5.06 7.62
N GLN A 125 -7.94 5.37 7.69
CA GLN A 125 -7.34 6.13 8.79
C GLN A 125 -7.42 7.64 8.55
N ASN A 126 -7.83 8.06 7.35
CA ASN A 126 -7.90 9.45 6.96
C ASN A 126 -9.14 10.10 7.55
N ILE A 127 -9.05 11.42 7.70
CA ILE A 127 -10.10 12.27 8.26
C ILE A 127 -10.57 13.32 7.25
N ASP A 128 -10.00 13.29 6.03
CA ASP A 128 -10.15 14.29 4.97
C ASP A 128 -11.48 14.18 4.19
N CYS A 129 -12.22 13.08 4.37
CA CYS A 129 -13.51 12.79 3.74
C CYS A 129 -13.44 12.66 2.20
N LEU A 130 -12.25 12.45 1.62
CA LEU A 130 -12.09 12.35 0.17
C LEU A 130 -12.71 11.06 -0.39
N GLU A 131 -12.88 10.02 0.43
CA GLU A 131 -13.53 8.77 0.05
C GLU A 131 -15.01 9.01 -0.29
N ARG A 132 -15.74 9.75 0.56
CA ARG A 132 -17.13 10.15 0.30
C ARG A 132 -17.23 11.03 -0.93
N ARG A 133 -16.29 11.97 -1.07
CA ARG A 133 -16.23 12.86 -2.24
C ARG A 133 -15.96 12.10 -3.55
N ALA A 134 -15.24 10.98 -3.48
CA ALA A 134 -15.02 10.08 -4.62
C ALA A 134 -16.25 9.27 -5.01
N GLY A 135 -17.33 9.33 -4.22
CA GLY A 135 -18.58 8.61 -4.47
C GLY A 135 -18.72 7.29 -3.73
N VAL A 136 -17.81 6.96 -2.80
CA VAL A 136 -17.97 5.77 -1.96
C VAL A 136 -19.14 5.98 -1.00
N PRO A 137 -20.14 5.07 -0.95
CA PRO A 137 -21.30 5.19 -0.08
C PRO A 137 -20.93 5.14 1.41
N ASP A 138 -21.62 5.92 2.23
CA ASP A 138 -21.38 6.02 3.68
C ASP A 138 -21.42 4.65 4.39
N GLU A 139 -22.33 3.77 3.97
CA GLU A 139 -22.51 2.43 4.51
C GLU A 139 -21.34 1.48 4.20
N LYS A 140 -20.48 1.83 3.23
CA LYS A 140 -19.25 1.11 2.88
C LYS A 140 -18.02 1.68 3.55
N ILE A 141 -18.11 2.84 4.21
CA ILE A 141 -16.96 3.50 4.82
C ILE A 141 -16.94 3.24 6.33
N VAL A 142 -15.75 2.91 6.82
CA VAL A 142 -15.38 2.88 8.23
C VAL A 142 -14.25 3.88 8.42
N GLU A 143 -14.60 5.08 8.86
CA GLU A 143 -13.65 6.12 9.28
C GLU A 143 -13.07 5.75 10.64
N ALA A 144 -11.98 4.98 10.64
CA ALA A 144 -11.40 4.41 11.86
C ALA A 144 -10.91 5.48 12.83
N HIS A 145 -10.43 6.61 12.30
CA HIS A 145 -10.03 7.78 13.09
C HIS A 145 -11.09 8.89 13.05
N GLY A 146 -12.33 8.56 12.67
CA GLY A 146 -13.41 9.51 12.53
C GLY A 146 -13.18 10.51 11.40
N SER A 147 -13.83 11.67 11.44
CA SER A 147 -13.77 12.65 10.35
C SER A 147 -14.16 14.06 10.77
N PHE A 148 -13.90 15.03 9.90
CA PHE A 148 -14.37 16.41 10.06
C PHE A 148 -15.83 16.63 9.66
N ALA A 149 -16.56 15.57 9.28
CA ALA A 149 -17.95 15.68 8.79
C ALA A 149 -18.94 16.08 9.90
N ALA A 150 -18.63 15.74 11.15
CA ALA A 150 -19.44 16.05 12.32
C ALA A 150 -18.55 16.51 13.48
N GLN A 151 -19.17 17.05 14.52
CA GLN A 151 -18.51 17.52 15.73
C GLN A 151 -19.35 17.20 16.96
N ARG A 152 -18.72 16.77 18.04
CA ARG A 152 -19.40 16.38 19.29
C ARG A 152 -18.69 16.92 20.51
N CYS A 153 -19.46 17.08 21.59
CA CYS A 153 -18.90 17.35 22.90
C CYS A 153 -18.05 16.16 23.36
N ILE A 154 -16.86 16.43 23.90
CA ILE A 154 -15.97 15.36 24.38
C ILE A 154 -16.52 14.63 25.62
N GLU A 155 -17.43 15.25 26.36
CA GLU A 155 -18.04 14.70 27.59
C GLU A 155 -19.34 13.94 27.30
N CYS A 156 -20.40 14.65 26.87
CA CYS A 156 -21.73 14.04 26.70
C CYS A 156 -21.95 13.41 25.32
N LYS A 157 -20.99 13.54 24.40
CA LYS A 157 -21.03 13.05 23.01
C LYS A 157 -22.19 13.59 22.17
N THR A 158 -22.93 14.59 22.66
CA THR A 158 -23.97 15.28 21.90
C THR A 158 -23.37 16.00 20.70
N GLU A 159 -24.01 15.84 19.54
CA GLU A 159 -23.63 16.51 18.30
C GLU A 159 -23.81 18.02 18.42
N PHE A 160 -22.83 18.73 17.86
CA PHE A 160 -22.76 20.17 17.88
C PHE A 160 -23.03 20.71 16.47
N PRO A 161 -23.79 21.81 16.32
CA PRO A 161 -24.10 22.35 14.99
C PRO A 161 -22.85 22.83 14.23
N GLY A 162 -22.68 22.36 12.99
CA GLY A 162 -21.50 22.65 12.16
C GLY A 162 -21.29 24.13 11.85
N GLU A 163 -22.36 24.89 11.61
CA GLU A 163 -22.27 26.33 11.36
C GLU A 163 -21.74 27.10 12.58
N ILE A 164 -22.13 26.69 13.79
CA ILE A 164 -21.63 27.31 15.04
C ILE A 164 -20.16 26.94 15.25
N MET A 165 -19.78 25.69 14.95
CA MET A 165 -18.39 25.24 15.00
C MET A 165 -17.51 26.05 14.04
N LYS A 166 -17.98 26.22 12.81
CA LYS A 166 -17.31 27.02 11.79
C LYS A 166 -17.07 28.45 12.25
N GLU A 167 -18.11 29.10 12.77
CA GLU A 167 -18.01 30.47 13.26
C GLU A 167 -16.97 30.59 14.39
N ALA A 168 -17.02 29.68 15.36
CA ALA A 168 -16.06 29.65 16.47
C ALA A 168 -14.62 29.45 15.98
N VAL A 169 -14.37 28.44 15.13
CA VAL A 169 -13.05 28.16 14.54
C VAL A 169 -12.52 29.37 13.77
N MET A 170 -13.36 30.03 12.96
CA MET A 170 -12.94 31.18 12.16
C MET A 170 -12.59 32.40 13.03
N LYS A 171 -13.28 32.59 14.16
CA LYS A 171 -12.98 33.61 15.17
C LYS A 171 -11.80 33.26 16.08
N GLY A 172 -11.36 31.99 16.08
CA GLY A 172 -10.34 31.50 17.02
C GLY A 172 -10.88 31.31 18.43
N GLU A 173 -12.18 31.07 18.57
CA GLU A 173 -12.86 30.81 19.85
C GLU A 173 -12.95 29.31 20.11
N VAL A 174 -12.90 28.93 21.38
CA VAL A 174 -13.05 27.54 21.82
C VAL A 174 -14.54 27.21 22.03
N PRO A 175 -15.17 26.37 21.19
CA PRO A 175 -16.56 25.99 21.32
C PRO A 175 -16.81 25.08 22.52
N HIS A 176 -17.90 25.37 23.23
CA HIS A 176 -18.37 24.61 24.39
C HIS A 176 -19.77 24.04 24.15
N CYS A 177 -20.08 22.92 24.80
CA CYS A 177 -21.32 22.19 24.63
C CYS A 177 -22.55 23.05 24.95
N LEU A 178 -23.56 23.00 24.08
CA LEU A 178 -24.84 23.71 24.24
C LEU A 178 -25.79 23.01 25.22
N VAL A 179 -25.50 21.76 25.65
CA VAL A 179 -26.33 21.04 26.61
C VAL A 179 -26.21 21.73 27.98
N PRO A 180 -27.34 22.15 28.58
CA PRO A 180 -27.32 22.77 29.90
C PRO A 180 -26.53 21.92 30.91
N GLN A 181 -25.66 22.56 31.69
CA GLN A 181 -24.84 21.94 32.74
C GLN A 181 -23.69 21.03 32.26
N CYS A 182 -23.54 20.76 30.95
CA CYS A 182 -22.40 19.98 30.45
C CYS A 182 -21.12 20.85 30.39
N ASN A 183 -21.19 21.97 29.67
CA ASN A 183 -20.07 22.91 29.44
C ASN A 183 -18.77 22.25 28.95
N GLY A 184 -18.81 21.03 28.40
CA GLY A 184 -17.63 20.34 27.89
C GLY A 184 -17.13 20.93 26.57
N LEU A 185 -15.83 20.79 26.29
CA LEU A 185 -15.24 21.18 25.02
C LEU A 185 -15.85 20.41 23.84
N VAL A 186 -15.88 21.03 22.66
CA VAL A 186 -16.44 20.42 21.45
C VAL A 186 -15.38 20.35 20.36
N LYS A 187 -15.13 19.17 19.81
CA LYS A 187 -14.21 19.02 18.68
C LYS A 187 -14.90 18.33 17.50
N PRO A 188 -14.35 18.45 16.27
CA PRO A 188 -14.67 17.53 15.19
C PRO A 188 -14.56 16.08 15.66
N ASP A 189 -15.34 15.20 15.07
CA ASP A 189 -15.39 13.77 15.41
C ASP A 189 -14.19 12.99 14.87
N VAL A 190 -13.00 13.58 15.00
CA VAL A 190 -11.71 12.98 14.77
C VAL A 190 -11.24 12.32 16.07
N VAL A 191 -10.78 11.07 16.00
CA VAL A 191 -10.26 10.33 17.14
C VAL A 191 -8.89 10.87 17.52
N PHE A 192 -8.75 11.35 18.75
CA PHE A 192 -7.47 11.77 19.31
C PHE A 192 -6.74 10.59 19.97
N PHE A 193 -5.43 10.69 20.12
CA PHE A 193 -4.67 9.77 20.96
C PHE A 193 -5.26 9.76 22.38
N GLY A 194 -5.48 8.55 22.90
CA GLY A 194 -6.17 8.33 24.18
C GLY A 194 -7.68 8.14 24.07
N GLU A 195 -8.30 8.38 22.90
CA GLU A 195 -9.71 8.07 22.67
C GLU A 195 -9.91 6.65 22.10
N ALA A 196 -11.09 6.09 22.34
CA ALA A 196 -11.52 4.86 21.69
C ALA A 196 -11.90 5.14 20.23
N LEU A 197 -11.63 4.18 19.34
CA LEU A 197 -12.12 4.23 17.97
C LEU A 197 -13.66 4.12 17.93
N PRO A 198 -14.31 4.55 16.83
CA PRO A 198 -15.76 4.50 16.72
C PRO A 198 -16.30 3.08 16.83
N GLY A 199 -17.50 2.90 17.41
CA GLY A 199 -18.14 1.58 17.55
C GLY A 199 -18.20 0.80 16.24
N ARG A 200 -18.49 1.51 15.14
CA ARG A 200 -18.51 0.98 13.77
C ARG A 200 -17.20 0.29 13.36
N PHE A 201 -16.04 0.77 13.81
CA PHE A 201 -14.76 0.11 13.56
C PHE A 201 -14.72 -1.30 14.16
N HIS A 202 -15.15 -1.41 15.43
CA HIS A 202 -15.16 -2.68 16.14
C HIS A 202 -16.25 -3.64 15.62
N GLU A 203 -17.40 -3.08 15.25
CA GLU A 203 -18.52 -3.83 14.69
C GLU A 203 -18.18 -4.39 13.31
N GLN A 204 -17.52 -3.62 12.44
CA GLN A 204 -17.29 -4.02 11.04
C GLN A 204 -16.03 -4.86 10.84
N ARG A 205 -15.09 -4.93 11.79
CA ARG A 205 -13.82 -5.68 11.61
C ARG A 205 -13.98 -7.14 11.18
N HIS A 206 -15.11 -7.78 11.49
CA HIS A 206 -15.39 -9.18 11.13
C HIS A 206 -15.52 -9.39 9.61
N VAL A 207 -15.77 -8.34 8.82
CA VAL A 207 -15.84 -8.44 7.35
C VAL A 207 -14.51 -8.93 6.74
N LEU A 208 -13.38 -8.71 7.43
CA LEU A 208 -12.06 -9.23 7.02
C LEU A 208 -11.98 -10.76 7.06
N GLU A 209 -12.77 -11.42 7.91
CA GLU A 209 -12.80 -12.89 8.00
C GLU A 209 -13.52 -13.51 6.80
N VAL A 210 -14.48 -12.77 6.21
CA VAL A 210 -15.23 -13.22 5.03
C VAL A 210 -14.72 -12.62 3.73
N ALA A 211 -13.74 -11.72 3.76
CA ALA A 211 -13.13 -11.13 2.58
C ALA A 211 -12.51 -12.21 1.67
N ASP A 212 -12.56 -11.95 0.36
CA ASP A 212 -11.93 -12.79 -0.66
C ASP A 212 -10.61 -12.19 -1.16
N LEU A 213 -10.37 -10.90 -0.88
CA LEU A 213 -9.14 -10.14 -1.15
C LEU A 213 -9.07 -8.93 -0.20
N VAL A 214 -7.87 -8.59 0.27
CA VAL A 214 -7.62 -7.33 0.97
C VAL A 214 -6.61 -6.48 0.22
N ILE A 215 -6.93 -5.21 -0.01
CA ILE A 215 -6.03 -4.24 -0.63
C ILE A 215 -5.66 -3.18 0.42
N VAL A 216 -4.38 -3.03 0.70
CA VAL A 216 -3.82 -2.06 1.64
C VAL A 216 -3.11 -0.98 0.85
N MET A 217 -3.49 0.29 1.05
CA MET A 217 -2.95 1.41 0.26
C MET A 217 -2.50 2.56 1.15
N GLY A 218 -1.31 3.11 0.87
CA GLY A 218 -0.87 4.39 1.42
C GLY A 218 -0.86 4.47 2.95
N THR A 219 -0.43 3.42 3.65
CA THR A 219 -0.39 3.41 5.12
C THR A 219 0.89 2.79 5.65
N SER A 220 1.36 3.30 6.79
CA SER A 220 2.49 2.73 7.53
C SER A 220 2.13 1.49 8.36
N LEU A 221 0.83 1.23 8.57
CA LEU A 221 0.34 0.20 9.50
C LEU A 221 1.03 0.22 10.88
N SER A 222 1.30 1.41 11.43
CA SER A 222 1.96 1.55 12.73
C SER A 222 1.03 1.91 13.90
N VAL A 223 -0.21 2.31 13.62
CA VAL A 223 -1.17 2.76 14.64
C VAL A 223 -2.15 1.63 14.93
N ALA A 224 -2.08 1.08 16.14
CA ALA A 224 -3.07 0.13 16.63
C ALA A 224 -4.38 0.85 17.01
N PRO A 225 -5.54 0.19 16.90
CA PRO A 225 -5.74 -1.20 16.47
C PRO A 225 -5.79 -1.38 14.93
N PHE A 226 -5.79 -0.31 14.14
CA PHE A 226 -5.90 -0.39 12.67
C PHE A 226 -4.82 -1.26 12.03
N ALA A 227 -3.57 -1.13 12.50
CA ALA A 227 -2.43 -1.93 12.07
C ALA A 227 -2.63 -3.45 12.13
N SER A 228 -3.56 -3.93 12.97
CA SER A 228 -3.86 -5.35 13.12
C SER A 228 -4.87 -5.87 12.09
N LEU A 229 -5.59 -4.99 11.38
CA LEU A 229 -6.65 -5.40 10.44
C LEU A 229 -6.19 -6.45 9.40
N PRO A 230 -5.01 -6.33 8.76
CA PRO A 230 -4.54 -7.34 7.79
C PRO A 230 -4.33 -8.75 8.38
N GLN A 231 -4.31 -8.90 9.72
CA GLN A 231 -4.11 -10.18 10.40
C GLN A 231 -5.40 -10.98 10.57
N PHE A 232 -6.57 -10.33 10.56
CA PHE A 232 -7.88 -11.01 10.64
C PHE A 232 -8.26 -11.73 9.33
N VAL A 233 -7.52 -11.46 8.26
CA VAL A 233 -7.71 -12.10 6.96
C VAL A 233 -7.31 -13.57 7.04
N ARG A 234 -8.21 -14.46 6.60
CA ARG A 234 -8.01 -15.92 6.58
C ARG A 234 -6.73 -16.31 5.83
N GLU A 235 -6.14 -17.43 6.21
CA GLU A 235 -5.02 -18.00 5.45
C GLU A 235 -5.46 -18.36 4.02
N GLY A 236 -4.58 -18.14 3.05
CA GLY A 236 -4.86 -18.39 1.63
C GLY A 236 -5.68 -17.30 0.93
N VAL A 237 -6.25 -16.34 1.65
CA VAL A 237 -6.84 -15.13 1.04
C VAL A 237 -5.69 -14.19 0.65
N PRO A 238 -5.59 -13.77 -0.63
CA PRO A 238 -4.55 -12.87 -1.07
C PRO A 238 -4.63 -11.50 -0.39
N ARG A 239 -3.47 -10.87 -0.19
CA ARG A 239 -3.38 -9.49 0.31
C ARG A 239 -2.47 -8.68 -0.61
N VAL A 240 -2.91 -7.50 -0.99
CA VAL A 240 -2.17 -6.61 -1.89
C VAL A 240 -1.75 -5.38 -1.11
N LEU A 241 -0.48 -4.99 -1.20
CA LEU A 241 0.02 -3.73 -0.68
C LEU A 241 0.36 -2.80 -1.86
N ILE A 242 -0.18 -1.59 -1.86
CA ILE A 242 0.24 -0.49 -2.75
C ILE A 242 0.74 0.65 -1.86
N ASN A 243 2.06 0.80 -1.74
CA ASN A 243 2.64 1.73 -0.78
C ASN A 243 4.08 2.10 -1.16
N LYS A 244 4.61 3.22 -0.64
CA LYS A 244 6.02 3.56 -0.86
C LYS A 244 6.97 2.49 -0.29
N ASP A 245 6.68 2.03 0.92
CA ASP A 245 7.52 1.09 1.67
C ASP A 245 6.78 -0.20 2.04
N GLY A 246 7.53 -1.28 2.25
CA GLY A 246 7.01 -2.51 2.85
C GLY A 246 6.62 -2.31 4.32
N VAL A 247 5.40 -2.72 4.70
CA VAL A 247 4.82 -2.41 6.02
C VAL A 247 4.00 -3.56 6.60
N GLY A 248 3.82 -3.59 7.92
CA GLY A 248 2.83 -4.44 8.60
C GLY A 248 2.93 -5.95 8.34
N GLY A 249 4.12 -6.46 7.98
CA GLY A 249 4.31 -7.86 7.59
C GLY A 249 3.61 -8.24 6.28
N MET A 250 3.24 -7.28 5.44
CA MET A 250 2.79 -7.54 4.07
C MET A 250 3.97 -8.07 3.25
N GLY A 251 3.72 -9.08 2.42
CA GLY A 251 4.75 -9.82 1.69
C GLY A 251 5.27 -11.06 2.44
N SER A 252 4.74 -11.35 3.63
CA SER A 252 5.15 -12.51 4.44
C SER A 252 4.28 -13.76 4.23
N ARG A 253 3.16 -13.66 3.50
CA ARG A 253 2.32 -14.81 3.14
C ARG A 253 2.54 -15.21 1.68
N PRO A 254 2.31 -16.50 1.31
CA PRO A 254 2.52 -16.98 -0.05
C PRO A 254 1.72 -16.26 -1.14
N ASP A 255 0.57 -15.67 -0.80
CA ASP A 255 -0.33 -14.97 -1.73
C ASP A 255 -0.33 -13.45 -1.51
N ASP A 256 0.65 -12.93 -0.79
CA ASP A 256 0.85 -11.49 -0.70
C ASP A 256 1.51 -10.95 -1.98
N VAL A 257 1.04 -9.79 -2.45
CA VAL A 257 1.64 -9.05 -3.56
C VAL A 257 1.92 -7.63 -3.11
N THR A 258 3.15 -7.16 -3.27
CA THR A 258 3.58 -5.82 -2.88
C THR A 258 3.95 -5.01 -4.12
N ILE A 259 3.30 -3.85 -4.28
CA ILE A 259 3.55 -2.87 -5.33
C ILE A 259 4.14 -1.66 -4.62
N LEU A 260 5.46 -1.53 -4.71
CA LEU A 260 6.20 -0.46 -4.04
C LEU A 260 6.34 0.76 -4.95
N GLY A 261 6.17 1.95 -4.39
CA GLY A 261 6.27 3.23 -5.09
C GLY A 261 5.11 4.17 -4.81
N ASP A 262 4.89 5.12 -5.72
CA ASP A 262 3.73 6.03 -5.63
C ASP A 262 2.40 5.28 -5.67
N CYS A 263 1.45 5.73 -4.84
CA CYS A 263 0.18 5.02 -4.66
C CYS A 263 -0.72 5.11 -5.88
N ASP A 264 -0.81 6.28 -6.52
CA ASP A 264 -1.65 6.46 -7.72
C ASP A 264 -1.05 5.71 -8.92
N ALA A 265 0.28 5.69 -9.04
CA ALA A 265 0.98 4.88 -10.04
C ALA A 265 0.73 3.38 -9.84
N GLY A 266 0.84 2.89 -8.60
CA GLY A 266 0.55 1.48 -8.28
C GLY A 266 -0.90 1.09 -8.55
N VAL A 267 -1.86 1.97 -8.23
CA VAL A 267 -3.28 1.78 -8.56
C VAL A 267 -3.50 1.74 -10.07
N ARG A 268 -2.86 2.62 -10.85
CA ARG A 268 -2.92 2.58 -12.31
C ARG A 268 -2.36 1.27 -12.87
N LYS A 269 -1.24 0.78 -12.35
CA LYS A 269 -0.65 -0.51 -12.76
C LYS A 269 -1.63 -1.67 -12.48
N LEU A 270 -2.34 -1.65 -11.36
CA LEU A 270 -3.40 -2.63 -11.07
C LEU A 270 -4.61 -2.48 -12.00
N ALA A 271 -5.05 -1.25 -12.26
CA ALA A 271 -6.13 -0.98 -13.19
C ALA A 271 -5.79 -1.40 -14.64
N ASP A 272 -4.55 -1.20 -15.08
CA ASP A 272 -4.04 -1.67 -16.37
C ASP A 272 -4.13 -3.20 -16.45
N ALA A 273 -3.69 -3.91 -15.41
CA ALA A 273 -3.77 -5.38 -15.33
C ALA A 273 -5.22 -5.89 -15.35
N LEU A 274 -6.16 -5.13 -14.78
CA LEU A 274 -7.60 -5.42 -14.78
C LEU A 274 -8.31 -4.98 -16.06
N GLY A 275 -7.65 -4.23 -16.95
CA GLY A 275 -8.28 -3.61 -18.12
C GLY A 275 -9.27 -2.49 -17.77
N TRP A 276 -9.12 -1.86 -16.60
CA TRP A 276 -10.00 -0.82 -16.06
C TRP A 276 -9.41 0.60 -16.15
N ARG A 277 -8.28 0.77 -16.81
CA ARG A 277 -7.54 2.04 -16.84
C ARG A 277 -8.36 3.21 -17.35
N GLU A 278 -8.98 3.07 -18.51
CA GLU A 278 -9.75 4.14 -19.13
C GLU A 278 -10.98 4.52 -18.29
N GLU A 279 -11.67 3.52 -17.74
CA GLU A 279 -12.82 3.70 -16.84
C GLU A 279 -12.42 4.43 -15.56
N LEU A 280 -11.29 4.03 -14.95
CA LEU A 280 -10.73 4.69 -13.76
C LEU A 280 -10.39 6.16 -14.03
N GLU A 281 -9.69 6.47 -15.13
CA GLU A 281 -9.32 7.84 -15.46
C GLU A 281 -10.55 8.69 -15.82
N SER A 282 -11.57 8.11 -16.46
CA SER A 282 -12.85 8.79 -16.72
C SER A 282 -13.55 9.14 -15.41
N MET A 283 -13.71 8.16 -14.52
CA MET A 283 -14.33 8.37 -13.20
C MET A 283 -13.58 9.41 -12.38
N TRP A 284 -12.26 9.33 -12.32
CA TRP A 284 -11.43 10.30 -11.60
C TRP A 284 -11.60 11.72 -12.17
N SER A 285 -11.62 11.85 -13.49
CA SER A 285 -11.86 13.13 -14.19
C SER A 285 -13.26 13.69 -13.94
N GLU A 286 -14.28 12.84 -13.91
CA GLU A 286 -15.68 13.23 -13.64
C GLU A 286 -15.86 13.72 -12.20
N VAL A 287 -15.30 13.01 -11.22
CA VAL A 287 -15.36 13.35 -9.79
C VAL A 287 -14.67 14.70 -9.51
N ASN A 288 -13.55 14.97 -10.18
CA ASN A 288 -12.79 16.20 -9.98
C ASN A 288 -13.27 17.38 -10.86
N GLY A 289 -14.07 17.10 -11.88
CA GLY A 289 -14.42 18.07 -12.90
C GLY A 289 -13.21 18.52 -13.73
N LYS A 290 -13.44 19.40 -14.72
CA LYS A 290 -12.32 20.16 -15.32
C LYS A 290 -11.81 21.13 -14.26
N PRO A 291 -10.51 21.14 -13.91
CA PRO A 291 -9.98 22.09 -12.94
C PRO A 291 -10.31 23.50 -13.41
N SER A 292 -10.91 24.29 -12.53
CA SER A 292 -11.16 25.70 -12.79
C SER A 292 -9.84 26.43 -13.05
N GLU A 293 -9.86 27.57 -13.76
CA GLU A 293 -8.65 28.36 -13.97
C GLU A 293 -8.02 28.82 -12.63
N GLU A 294 -8.83 29.03 -11.60
CA GLU A 294 -8.36 29.31 -10.24
C GLU A 294 -7.62 28.12 -9.61
N GLU A 295 -8.05 26.89 -9.88
CA GLU A 295 -7.39 25.68 -9.38
C GLU A 295 -6.10 25.35 -10.12
N LYS A 296 -6.08 25.56 -11.44
CA LYS A 296 -4.84 25.46 -12.22
C LYS A 296 -3.81 26.47 -11.72
N GLU A 297 -4.25 27.70 -11.45
CA GLU A 297 -3.39 28.73 -10.90
C GLU A 297 -2.95 28.39 -9.47
N ARG A 298 -3.80 27.81 -8.62
CA ARG A 298 -3.38 27.33 -7.28
C ARG A 298 -2.37 26.19 -7.33
N LEU A 299 -2.59 25.18 -8.17
CA LEU A 299 -1.65 24.07 -8.35
C LEU A 299 -0.31 24.57 -8.91
N ARG A 300 -0.37 25.54 -9.82
CA ARG A 300 0.81 26.22 -10.35
C ARG A 300 1.53 27.02 -9.28
N VAL A 301 0.83 27.84 -8.49
CA VAL A 301 1.39 28.61 -7.39
C VAL A 301 1.98 27.70 -6.32
N LEU A 302 1.32 26.60 -5.98
CA LEU A 302 1.83 25.60 -5.04
C LEU A 302 3.14 25.00 -5.55
N ARG A 303 3.18 24.60 -6.83
CA ARG A 303 4.39 24.08 -7.49
C ARG A 303 5.50 25.13 -7.60
N GLU A 304 5.14 26.39 -7.82
CA GLU A 304 6.07 27.54 -7.84
C GLU A 304 6.57 27.92 -6.43
N SER A 305 5.82 27.55 -5.37
CA SER A 305 6.20 27.76 -3.97
C SER A 305 7.07 26.67 -3.37
N MET A 306 7.17 25.51 -4.05
CA MET A 306 8.08 24.43 -3.67
C MET A 306 9.52 24.89 -3.81
N THR A 307 10.34 24.50 -2.85
CA THR A 307 11.78 24.76 -2.87
C THR A 307 12.44 24.00 -4.02
N LYS A 308 13.61 24.48 -4.46
CA LYS A 308 14.40 23.77 -5.48
C LYS A 308 14.72 22.34 -5.05
N ASP A 309 14.96 22.11 -3.77
CA ASP A 309 15.27 20.78 -3.23
C ASP A 309 14.04 19.86 -3.29
N GLU A 310 12.83 20.36 -2.97
CA GLU A 310 11.58 19.58 -3.09
C GLU A 310 11.24 19.26 -4.56
N LEU A 311 11.45 20.21 -5.48
CA LEU A 311 11.29 19.97 -6.91
C LEU A 311 12.32 18.98 -7.44
N LEU A 312 13.57 19.07 -6.94
CA LEU A 312 14.63 18.13 -7.29
C LEU A 312 14.31 16.73 -6.76
N GLU A 313 13.80 16.61 -5.53
CA GLU A 313 13.38 15.32 -4.96
C GLU A 313 12.23 14.71 -5.76
N GLU A 314 11.27 15.51 -6.22
CA GLU A 314 10.18 15.01 -7.08
C GLU A 314 10.69 14.57 -8.46
N GLU A 315 11.61 15.32 -9.07
CA GLU A 315 12.24 14.94 -10.35
C GLU A 315 13.16 13.72 -10.18
N ILE A 316 13.92 13.65 -9.09
CA ILE A 316 14.76 12.50 -8.75
C ILE A 316 13.87 11.29 -8.51
N ALA A 317 12.75 11.42 -7.81
CA ALA A 317 11.81 10.31 -7.63
C ALA A 317 11.30 9.78 -8.97
N LYS A 318 10.85 10.67 -9.88
CA LYS A 318 10.42 10.29 -11.23
C LYS A 318 11.52 9.62 -12.04
N LEU A 319 12.73 10.18 -12.03
CA LEU A 319 13.87 9.63 -12.74
C LEU A 319 14.33 8.30 -12.13
N THR A 320 14.24 8.15 -10.81
CA THR A 320 14.59 6.91 -10.10
C THR A 320 13.57 5.82 -10.43
N ASP A 321 12.27 6.15 -10.49
CA ASP A 321 11.22 5.23 -10.92
C ASP A 321 11.42 4.78 -12.39
N GLU A 322 11.76 5.71 -13.29
CA GLU A 322 12.07 5.39 -14.70
C GLU A 322 13.35 4.55 -14.85
N VAL A 323 14.36 4.83 -14.02
CA VAL A 323 15.61 4.06 -13.99
C VAL A 323 15.35 2.67 -13.42
N ASP A 324 14.55 2.51 -12.36
CA ASP A 324 14.19 1.22 -11.79
C ASP A 324 13.33 0.39 -12.75
N GLU A 325 12.42 1.01 -13.50
CA GLU A 325 11.70 0.34 -14.59
C GLU A 325 12.67 -0.16 -15.68
N THR A 326 13.64 0.67 -16.07
CA THR A 326 14.65 0.32 -17.08
C THR A 326 15.61 -0.76 -16.58
N LEU A 327 16.02 -0.70 -15.31
CA LEU A 327 16.91 -1.67 -14.66
C LEU A 327 16.20 -3.01 -14.42
N HIS A 328 14.90 -3.02 -14.11
CA HIS A 328 14.10 -4.24 -14.04
C HIS A 328 13.95 -4.89 -15.41
N MET A 329 13.69 -4.12 -16.47
CA MET A 329 13.68 -4.66 -17.85
C MET A 329 15.04 -5.25 -18.26
N SER A 330 16.15 -4.62 -17.85
CA SER A 330 17.50 -5.10 -18.14
C SER A 330 17.87 -6.36 -17.34
N LYS A 331 17.46 -6.44 -16.06
CA LYS A 331 17.63 -7.64 -15.21
C LYS A 331 16.80 -8.81 -15.73
N ASP A 332 15.56 -8.57 -16.17
CA ASP A 332 14.71 -9.59 -16.78
C ASP A 332 15.27 -10.10 -18.11
N HIS A 333 15.80 -9.19 -18.93
CA HIS A 333 16.47 -9.57 -20.17
C HIS A 333 17.74 -10.40 -19.89
N THR A 334 18.55 -9.99 -18.91
CA THR A 334 19.79 -10.68 -18.51
C THR A 334 19.51 -12.05 -17.87
N ALA A 335 18.45 -12.16 -17.09
CA ALA A 335 17.99 -13.43 -16.54
C ALA A 335 17.50 -14.37 -17.65
N ARG A 336 16.70 -13.88 -18.60
CA ARG A 336 16.23 -14.66 -19.76
C ARG A 336 17.35 -15.11 -20.69
N THR A 337 18.34 -14.26 -20.96
CA THR A 337 19.50 -14.65 -21.77
C THR A 337 20.40 -15.64 -21.04
N ASN A 338 20.61 -15.48 -19.72
CA ASN A 338 21.34 -16.47 -18.93
C ASN A 338 20.62 -17.82 -18.87
N GLU A 339 19.29 -17.84 -18.79
CA GLU A 339 18.48 -19.07 -18.84
C GLU A 339 18.56 -19.76 -20.21
N HIS A 340 18.60 -18.97 -21.30
CA HIS A 340 18.81 -19.49 -22.66
C HIS A 340 20.23 -20.02 -22.90
N LEU A 341 21.25 -19.42 -22.28
CA LEU A 341 22.64 -19.87 -22.37
C LEU A 341 22.93 -21.10 -21.51
N GLN A 342 22.18 -21.30 -20.42
CA GLN A 342 22.27 -22.51 -19.57
C GLN A 342 21.51 -23.72 -20.15
N LYS A 343 20.51 -23.50 -21.02
CA LYS A 343 19.86 -24.54 -21.81
C LYS A 343 20.60 -24.73 -23.13
N GLY A 344 21.77 -25.36 -23.07
CA GLY A 344 22.46 -25.89 -24.27
C GLY A 344 21.57 -26.88 -25.05
N PRO A 345 21.84 -27.13 -26.35
CA PRO A 345 20.94 -27.91 -27.20
C PRO A 345 20.79 -29.34 -26.66
N SER A 346 19.56 -29.73 -26.31
CA SER A 346 19.24 -31.07 -25.85
C SER A 346 19.30 -32.06 -27.02
N ALA A 347 20.14 -33.07 -26.87
CA ALA A 347 20.29 -34.19 -27.79
C ALA A 347 18.97 -34.95 -27.99
N ASN A 348 18.54 -35.06 -29.25
CA ASN A 348 17.68 -36.15 -29.73
C ASN A 348 17.69 -36.18 -31.27
N GLU A 349 18.80 -36.62 -31.87
CA GLU A 349 18.81 -37.17 -33.24
C GLU A 349 19.82 -38.32 -33.32
N GLU A 350 19.48 -39.48 -32.76
CA GLU A 350 20.04 -40.76 -33.19
C GLU A 350 19.01 -41.47 -34.09
N ASN A 351 19.10 -41.25 -35.40
CA ASN A 351 18.93 -42.32 -36.40
C ASN A 351 19.23 -41.81 -37.82
N LEU A 352 20.42 -42.14 -38.34
CA LEU A 352 20.69 -42.76 -39.65
C LEU A 352 22.17 -42.54 -39.99
N MET A 353 23.01 -43.56 -39.82
CA MET A 353 24.23 -43.67 -40.62
C MET A 353 24.52 -45.12 -40.99
N ALA A 354 24.34 -45.41 -42.29
CA ALA A 354 25.07 -46.46 -43.00
C ALA A 354 25.93 -45.78 -44.09
N PRO A 355 27.09 -46.35 -44.46
CA PRO A 355 28.29 -45.56 -44.76
C PRO A 355 28.59 -45.41 -46.26
N LEU A 356 29.22 -44.29 -46.63
CA LEU A 356 29.95 -44.14 -47.89
C LEU A 356 31.44 -43.90 -47.63
N LYS A 357 32.17 -45.00 -47.82
CA LYS A 357 33.58 -45.16 -48.21
C LYS A 357 34.23 -43.97 -48.97
N LEU A 358 35.45 -43.57 -48.54
CA LEU A 358 36.77 -43.71 -49.22
C LEU A 358 37.77 -42.56 -48.96
N VAL A 359 39.00 -42.97 -48.58
CA VAL A 359 40.35 -42.38 -48.86
C VAL A 359 40.68 -41.05 -48.14
N GLY A 360 41.82 -40.90 -47.44
CA GLY A 360 42.97 -41.78 -47.28
C GLY A 360 43.96 -41.28 -46.22
N ASP A 361 44.77 -42.26 -45.80
CA ASP A 361 46.08 -42.22 -45.15
C ASP A 361 46.96 -41.01 -45.55
N SER A 362 47.95 -40.51 -44.81
CA SER A 362 48.63 -40.93 -43.59
C SER A 362 49.69 -39.86 -43.27
N LYS A 363 50.00 -39.65 -41.98
CA LYS A 363 51.36 -39.31 -41.53
C LYS A 363 51.64 -40.04 -40.22
N VAL A 364 52.60 -40.94 -40.31
CA VAL A 364 53.28 -41.75 -39.28
C VAL A 364 54.66 -41.09 -39.03
N PRO A 365 55.53 -41.43 -38.04
CA PRO A 365 55.47 -42.24 -36.80
C PRO A 365 55.91 -41.38 -35.56
N THR A 366 56.18 -41.82 -34.31
CA THR A 366 56.99 -42.93 -33.77
C THR A 366 56.96 -42.87 -32.23
N GLY A 367 57.21 -44.01 -31.57
CA GLY A 367 57.80 -44.09 -30.22
C GLY A 367 56.93 -44.84 -29.19
N GLU A 368 56.92 -46.18 -29.21
CA GLU A 368 57.64 -47.08 -28.27
C GLU A 368 57.08 -47.16 -26.83
N LYS A 369 56.43 -48.30 -26.52
CA LYS A 369 56.79 -49.37 -25.53
C LYS A 369 56.69 -48.94 -24.04
N ALA A 370 55.66 -49.38 -23.30
CA ALA A 370 55.54 -50.66 -22.55
C ALA A 370 56.31 -50.67 -21.18
N PRO A 371 56.01 -51.54 -20.20
CA PRO A 371 54.71 -52.00 -19.68
C PRO A 371 54.69 -52.31 -18.13
N VAL A 372 53.58 -52.91 -17.66
CA VAL A 372 53.39 -53.86 -16.51
C VAL A 372 53.40 -53.36 -15.04
N GLY A 373 52.37 -53.84 -14.32
CA GLY A 373 52.35 -54.21 -12.89
C GLY A 373 51.67 -53.17 -11.98
N THR A 374 50.80 -53.48 -11.02
CA THR A 374 50.52 -54.73 -10.28
C THR A 374 49.19 -54.55 -9.53
N GLU A 375 48.44 -55.62 -9.31
CA GLU A 375 47.24 -55.70 -8.45
C GLU A 375 47.54 -55.39 -6.99
N ILE A 376 46.61 -54.75 -6.26
CA ILE A 376 46.32 -55.05 -4.85
C ILE A 376 44.82 -54.87 -4.58
N ASP A 377 44.17 -55.97 -4.24
CA ASP A 377 42.82 -56.11 -3.68
C ASP A 377 42.88 -55.91 -2.16
N PHE A 378 41.93 -55.21 -1.54
CA PHE A 378 41.51 -55.47 -0.16
C PHE A 378 40.06 -55.02 0.08
N THR A 379 39.29 -56.00 0.55
CA THR A 379 37.89 -56.00 0.91
C THR A 379 37.61 -55.37 2.29
N LEU A 380 36.50 -54.60 2.37
CA LEU A 380 35.43 -54.49 3.41
C LEU A 380 35.77 -54.64 4.93
N PRO A 381 35.04 -54.01 5.88
CA PRO A 381 33.57 -54.08 5.93
C PRO A 381 32.78 -52.90 6.57
N GLN A 382 31.46 -53.07 6.49
CA GLN A 382 30.34 -52.30 7.05
C GLN A 382 30.40 -52.08 8.57
N HIS A 383 29.73 -51.02 9.05
CA HIS A 383 28.93 -51.07 10.28
C HIS A 383 27.73 -50.10 10.26
N ARG A 384 26.56 -50.63 10.65
CA ARG A 384 25.33 -49.92 11.04
C ARG A 384 25.40 -49.48 12.50
N LEU A 385 24.46 -48.58 12.87
CA LEU A 385 23.70 -48.37 14.13
C LEU A 385 23.69 -46.88 14.47
N SER A 386 22.72 -46.22 15.09
CA SER A 386 21.28 -46.36 15.40
C SER A 386 20.96 -45.12 16.28
N ASP A 387 19.72 -44.63 16.23
CA ASP A 387 19.00 -43.83 17.24
C ASP A 387 19.57 -42.47 17.73
N PHE A 388 18.84 -41.39 17.45
CA PHE A 388 18.20 -40.49 18.43
C PHE A 388 17.15 -39.59 17.76
#